data_AF-A0A6G0VI97-F1
#
_entry.id   AF-A0A6G0VI97-F1
#
_cell.length_a   1.000
_cell.length_b   1.000
_cell.length_c   1.000
_cell.angle_alpha   90.00
_cell.angle_beta   90.00
_cell.angle_gamma   90.00
#
_symmetry.space_group_name_H-M   'P 1'
#
loop_
_entity.id
_entity.type
_entity.pdbx_description
1 polymer ?
#
loop_
_entity_poly.entity_id
_entity_poly.type
_entity_poly.pdbx_seq_one_letter_code
_entity_poly.pdbx_strand_id
1 'polypeptide(L)'
;MDRQDALMVDRGFKIDNICNEKGNTLIRPPFLKGKNQFTREEALETKSIASARVHIERIDQRIKVFTIFQNKFCWGHGHLAHNIMVIISGICNLGSSIFSADKFNTQFE
;
A
#
# COMPACT_ATOMS: atom_id res chain seq x y z
N MET A 1 11.76 -10.16 1.88
CA MET A 1 11.85 -9.04 2.84
C MET A 1 13.20 -9.15 3.46
N ASP A 2 14.07 -8.29 3.02
CA ASP A 2 15.46 -8.24 3.47
C ASP A 2 15.54 -7.27 4.66
N ARG A 3 16.64 -7.34 5.42
CA ARG A 3 16.86 -6.41 6.53
C ARG A 3 16.92 -4.99 5.95
N GLN A 4 16.24 -4.05 6.62
CA GLN A 4 16.10 -2.61 6.25
C GLN A 4 14.97 -2.29 5.25
N ASP A 5 14.09 -3.25 4.92
CA ASP A 5 12.89 -2.93 4.16
C ASP A 5 11.92 -2.04 4.97
N ALA A 6 11.15 -1.20 4.27
CA ALA A 6 10.08 -0.40 4.85
C ALA A 6 8.70 -0.97 4.49
N LEU A 7 7.82 -1.10 5.49
CA LEU A 7 6.47 -1.66 5.36
C LEU A 7 5.43 -0.60 5.65
N MET A 8 4.58 -0.29 4.69
CA MET A 8 3.40 0.55 4.91
C MET A 8 2.21 -0.30 5.33
N VAL A 9 1.57 0.03 6.45
CA VAL A 9 0.42 -0.72 6.98
C VAL A 9 -0.75 0.18 7.34
N ASP A 10 -1.97 -0.36 7.29
CA ASP A 10 -3.14 0.34 7.82
C ASP A 10 -3.04 0.55 9.34
N ARG A 11 -3.77 1.55 9.82
CA ARG A 11 -3.77 1.99 11.22
C ARG A 11 -4.02 0.87 12.25
N GLY A 12 -4.73 -0.20 11.87
CA GLY A 12 -5.08 -1.30 12.77
C GLY A 12 -3.96 -2.32 13.03
N PHE A 13 -2.90 -2.34 12.23
CA PHE A 13 -1.89 -3.39 12.29
C PHE A 13 -0.80 -3.09 13.33
N LYS A 14 -0.87 -3.73 14.50
CA LYS A 14 0.12 -3.64 15.59
C LYS A 14 1.21 -4.71 15.45
N ILE A 15 2.02 -4.59 14.41
CA ILE A 15 3.11 -5.53 14.09
C ILE A 15 4.50 -4.97 14.38
N ASP A 16 4.59 -3.92 15.23
CA ASP A 16 5.84 -3.21 15.53
C ASP A 16 6.92 -4.18 16.06
N ASN A 17 6.54 -5.11 16.93
CA ASN A 17 7.46 -6.09 17.50
C ASN A 17 8.12 -6.96 16.41
N ILE A 18 7.31 -7.47 15.47
CA ILE A 18 7.79 -8.35 14.39
C ILE A 18 8.70 -7.57 13.42
N CYS A 19 8.37 -6.30 13.15
CA CYS A 19 9.16 -5.45 12.28
C CYS A 19 10.51 -5.10 12.93
N ASN A 20 10.50 -4.77 14.22
CA ASN A 20 11.71 -4.46 14.98
C ASN A 20 12.66 -5.66 15.09
N GLU A 21 12.12 -6.86 15.35
CA GLU A 21 12.92 -8.11 15.39
C GLU A 21 13.63 -8.39 14.05
N LYS A 22 13.00 -8.03 12.92
CA LYS A 22 13.57 -8.19 11.58
C LYS A 22 14.42 -7.00 11.12
N GLY A 23 14.44 -5.90 11.89
CA GLY A 23 15.12 -4.67 11.50
C GLY A 23 14.46 -3.94 10.33
N ASN A 24 13.13 -4.01 10.23
CA ASN A 24 12.34 -3.38 9.17
C ASN A 24 11.63 -2.14 9.70
N THR A 25 11.56 -1.10 8.87
CA THR A 25 10.87 0.14 9.21
C THR A 25 9.37 -0.01 9.00
N LEU A 26 8.55 0.34 9.99
CA LEU A 26 7.10 0.29 9.87
C LEU A 26 6.52 1.70 9.68
N ILE A 27 5.94 1.95 8.51
CA ILE A 27 5.24 3.18 8.16
C ILE A 27 3.75 2.97 8.42
N ARG A 28 3.21 3.66 9.42
CA ARG A 28 1.79 3.60 9.77
C ARG A 28 1.22 5.02 9.82
N PRO A 29 -0.02 5.25 9.36
CA PRO A 29 -0.64 6.56 9.54
C PRO A 29 -0.75 6.90 11.04
N PRO A 30 -0.46 8.15 11.44
CA PRO A 30 -0.32 8.50 12.85
C PRO A 30 -1.64 8.38 13.63
N PHE A 31 -1.52 8.06 14.92
CA PHE A 31 -2.64 8.05 15.86
C PHE A 31 -2.80 9.45 16.50
N LEU A 32 -4.02 9.98 16.52
CA LEU A 32 -4.41 11.13 17.35
C LEU A 32 -4.57 10.71 18.83
N LYS A 33 -3.61 9.97 19.39
CA LYS A 33 -3.66 9.55 20.81
C LYS A 33 -3.43 10.78 21.71
N GLY A 34 -4.52 11.47 22.06
CA GLY A 34 -4.53 12.51 23.09
C GLY A 34 -4.12 13.92 22.64
N LYS A 35 -3.84 14.16 21.35
CA LYS A 35 -3.62 15.51 20.79
C LYS A 35 -4.82 15.91 19.94
N ASN A 36 -5.30 17.16 20.09
CA ASN A 36 -6.39 17.69 19.28
C ASN A 36 -5.96 18.09 17.85
N GLN A 37 -4.67 18.34 17.61
CA GLN A 37 -4.14 18.78 16.31
C GLN A 37 -2.74 18.21 16.04
N PHE A 38 -2.43 17.97 14.76
CA PHE A 38 -1.08 17.65 14.30
C PHE A 38 -0.21 18.90 14.25
N THR A 39 1.08 18.74 14.53
CA THR A 39 2.08 19.76 14.20
C THR A 39 2.25 19.89 12.68
N ARG A 40 2.85 20.99 12.21
CA ARG A 40 3.06 21.22 10.77
C ARG A 40 3.86 20.09 10.11
N GLU A 41 4.88 19.58 10.81
CA GLU A 41 5.74 18.49 10.35
C GLU A 41 4.99 17.16 10.28
N GLU A 42 4.28 16.78 11.35
CA GLU A 42 3.43 15.57 11.37
C GLU A 42 2.35 15.63 10.29
N ALA A 43 1.80 16.81 10.01
CA ALA A 43 0.79 17.01 8.96
C ALA A 43 1.37 16.82 7.55
N LEU A 44 2.60 17.27 7.29
CA LEU A 44 3.29 17.06 6.01
C LEU A 44 3.63 15.59 5.80
N GLU A 45 4.12 14.90 6.84
CA GLU A 45 4.39 13.48 6.79
C GLU A 45 3.11 12.67 6.53
N THR A 46 2.03 13.01 7.23
CA THR A 46 0.70 12.40 7.00
C THR A 46 0.22 12.60 5.57
N LYS A 47 0.43 13.79 5.00
CA LYS A 47 0.09 14.09 3.60
C LYS A 47 0.91 13.21 2.65
N SER A 48 2.20 13.02 2.90
CA SER A 48 3.07 12.15 2.10
C SER A 48 2.60 10.69 2.15
N ILE A 49 2.37 10.15 3.34
CA ILE A 49 1.86 8.79 3.54
C ILE A 49 0.50 8.61 2.85
N ALA A 50 -0.41 9.59 3.00
CA ALA A 50 -1.72 9.54 2.35
C ALA A 50 -1.60 9.58 0.81
N SER A 51 -0.69 10.37 0.26
CA SER A 51 -0.43 10.42 -1.18
C SER A 51 0.06 9.08 -1.73
N ALA A 52 1.01 8.45 -1.03
CA ALA A 52 1.49 7.11 -1.38
C ALA A 52 0.36 6.06 -1.29
N ARG A 53 -0.50 6.15 -0.27
CA ARG A 53 -1.66 5.24 -0.12
C ARG A 53 -2.63 5.34 -1.30
N VAL A 54 -2.90 6.56 -1.79
CA VAL A 54 -3.76 6.77 -2.96
C VAL A 54 -3.23 6.05 -4.20
N HIS A 55 -1.91 5.95 -4.37
CA HIS A 55 -1.31 5.18 -5.46
C HIS A 55 -1.72 3.70 -5.38
N ILE A 56 -1.52 3.09 -4.21
CA ILE A 56 -1.85 1.68 -3.96
C ILE A 56 -3.35 1.42 -4.11
N GLU A 57 -4.21 2.30 -3.58
CA GLU A 57 -5.66 2.17 -3.72
C GLU A 57 -6.11 2.20 -5.18
N ARG A 58 -5.47 3.01 -6.03
CA ARG A 58 -5.78 3.05 -7.46
C ARG A 58 -5.31 1.80 -8.20
N ILE A 59 -4.16 1.22 -7.83
CA ILE A 59 -3.73 -0.10 -8.34
C ILE A 59 -4.78 -1.16 -7.96
N ASP A 60 -5.15 -1.21 -6.67
CA ASP A 60 -6.13 -2.17 -6.16
C ASP A 60 -7.51 -2.01 -6.83
N GLN A 61 -7.94 -0.79 -7.07
CA GLN A 61 -9.14 -0.52 -7.87
C GLN A 61 -9.05 -1.13 -9.27
N ARG A 62 -7.91 -0.99 -9.98
CA ARG A 62 -7.71 -1.61 -11.30
C ARG A 62 -7.73 -3.13 -11.24
N ILE A 63 -7.10 -3.73 -10.23
CA ILE A 63 -7.14 -5.18 -10.01
C ILE A 63 -8.59 -5.65 -9.82
N LYS A 64 -9.40 -4.90 -9.05
CA LYS A 64 -10.80 -5.22 -8.77
C LYS A 64 -11.71 -5.16 -10.01
N VAL A 65 -11.37 -4.36 -11.04
CA VAL A 65 -12.14 -4.29 -12.31
C VAL A 65 -12.22 -5.64 -13.02
N PHE A 66 -11.22 -6.50 -12.86
CA PHE A 66 -11.25 -7.83 -13.47
C PHE A 66 -12.32 -8.75 -12.87
N THR A 67 -12.83 -8.45 -11.66
CA THR A 67 -13.86 -9.22 -10.94
C THR A 67 -13.54 -10.70 -10.69
N ILE A 68 -12.32 -11.17 -11.02
CA ILE A 68 -11.91 -12.57 -10.92
C ILE A 68 -12.05 -13.12 -9.50
N PHE A 69 -11.64 -12.35 -8.49
CA PHE A 69 -11.74 -12.72 -7.07
C PHE A 69 -13.08 -12.36 -6.42
N GLN A 70 -14.01 -11.72 -7.14
CA GLN A 70 -15.35 -11.46 -6.63
C GLN A 70 -16.27 -12.67 -6.78
N ASN A 71 -15.92 -13.60 -7.68
CA ASN A 71 -16.63 -14.86 -7.87
C ASN A 71 -16.16 -15.92 -6.88
N LYS A 72 -17.04 -16.88 -6.56
CA LYS A 72 -16.71 -17.98 -5.65
C LYS A 72 -15.59 -18.83 -6.23
N PHE A 73 -14.47 -18.87 -5.52
CA PHE A 73 -13.37 -19.77 -5.84
C PHE A 73 -13.63 -21.14 -5.23
N CYS A 74 -13.53 -22.21 -6.03
CA CYS A 74 -13.49 -23.55 -5.48
C CYS A 74 -12.14 -23.74 -4.76
N TRP A 75 -12.17 -24.35 -3.57
CA TRP A 75 -10.97 -24.58 -2.76
C TRP A 75 -9.85 -25.33 -3.50
N GLY A 76 -10.20 -26.24 -4.40
CA GLY A 76 -9.21 -26.96 -5.23
C GLY A 76 -8.37 -26.05 -6.14
N HIS A 77 -8.89 -24.88 -6.50
CA HIS A 77 -8.20 -23.90 -7.33
C HIS A 77 -7.41 -22.86 -6.52
N GLY A 78 -7.37 -22.95 -5.18
CA GLY A 78 -6.67 -21.97 -4.34
C GLY A 78 -5.21 -21.74 -4.74
N HIS A 79 -4.53 -22.77 -5.24
CA HIS A 79 -3.16 -22.67 -5.75
C HIS A 79 -3.01 -21.72 -6.96
N LEU A 80 -4.06 -21.54 -7.77
CA LEU A 80 -4.06 -20.62 -8.91
C LEU A 80 -4.19 -19.16 -8.48
N ALA A 81 -4.74 -18.88 -7.29
CA ALA A 81 -4.99 -17.52 -6.82
C ALA A 81 -3.69 -16.68 -6.81
N HIS A 82 -2.57 -17.28 -6.40
CA HIS A 82 -1.28 -16.60 -6.41
C HIS A 82 -0.87 -16.18 -7.82
N ASN A 83 -0.88 -17.12 -8.78
CA ASN A 83 -0.51 -16.84 -10.17
C ASN A 83 -1.44 -15.81 -10.81
N ILE A 84 -2.74 -15.92 -10.55
CA ILE A 84 -3.75 -14.94 -11.02
C ILE A 84 -3.43 -13.55 -10.47
N MET A 85 -3.15 -13.41 -9.18
CA MET A 85 -2.80 -12.12 -8.58
C MET A 85 -1.54 -11.52 -9.20
N VAL A 86 -0.50 -12.32 -9.43
CA VAL A 86 0.75 -11.87 -10.06
C VAL A 86 0.49 -11.37 -11.48
N ILE A 87 -0.26 -12.15 -12.27
CA ILE A 87 -0.59 -11.80 -13.67
C ILE A 87 -1.40 -10.51 -13.73
N ILE A 88 -2.49 -10.41 -12.96
CA ILE A 88 -3.35 -9.22 -12.97
C ILE A 88 -2.56 -7.98 -12.50
N SER A 89 -1.77 -8.12 -11.43
CA SER A 89 -0.95 -7.02 -10.92
C SER A 89 0.08 -6.57 -11.97
N GLY A 90 0.70 -7.52 -12.68
CA GLY A 90 1.61 -7.23 -13.79
C GLY A 90 0.92 -6.46 -14.93
N ILE A 91 -0.28 -6.89 -15.34
CA ILE A 91 -1.09 -6.19 -16.35
C ILE A 91 -1.46 -4.77 -15.88
N CYS A 92 -1.91 -4.61 -14.63
CA CYS A 92 -2.24 -3.30 -14.07
C CYS A 92 -1.03 -2.35 -14.01
N ASN A 93 0.16 -2.90 -13.76
CA ASN A 93 1.42 -2.16 -13.69
C ASN A 93 1.96 -1.76 -15.08
N LEU A 94 1.77 -2.61 -16.10
CA LEU A 94 2.17 -2.32 -17.49
C LEU A 94 1.17 -1.43 -18.24
N GLY A 95 -0.05 -1.27 -17.70
CA GLY A 95 -1.07 -0.37 -18.24
C GLY A 95 -0.69 1.11 -18.15
N SER A 96 -1.60 1.98 -18.59
CA SER A 96 -1.41 3.43 -18.51
C SER A 96 -1.05 3.88 -17.10
N SER A 97 -0.14 4.85 -16.94
CA SER A 97 0.24 5.32 -15.61
C SER A 97 -0.98 5.78 -14.81
N ILE A 98 -1.01 5.44 -13.52
CA ILE A 98 -2.08 5.82 -12.58
C ILE A 98 -2.07 7.34 -12.29
N PHE A 99 -0.92 7.97 -12.52
CA PHE A 99 -0.71 9.41 -12.42
C PHE A 99 -0.15 9.95 -13.73
N SER A 100 -0.50 11.19 -14.06
CA SER A 100 0.22 11.97 -15.08
C SER A 100 1.69 12.11 -14.67
N ALA A 101 2.61 12.09 -15.64
CA ALA A 101 4.07 12.11 -15.40
C ALA A 101 4.52 13.29 -14.52
N ASP A 102 3.83 14.41 -14.65
CA ASP A 102 3.93 15.66 -13.92
C ASP A 102 3.70 15.54 -12.39
N LYS A 103 3.05 14.48 -11.91
CA LYS A 103 2.79 14.27 -10.47
C LYS A 103 3.79 13.35 -9.76
N PHE A 104 4.70 12.71 -10.49
CA PHE A 104 5.73 11.86 -9.91
C PHE A 104 6.94 12.66 -9.39
N ASN A 105 7.23 13.82 -10.00
CA ASN A 105 8.43 14.62 -9.71
C ASN A 105 8.26 15.66 -8.58
N THR A 106 7.06 15.84 -8.03
CA THR A 106 6.81 16.89 -7.03
C THR A 106 7.04 16.46 -5.57
N GLN A 107 7.62 15.28 -5.34
CA GLN A 107 7.80 14.73 -3.99
C GLN A 107 9.27 14.56 -3.56
N PHE A 108 10.22 15.09 -4.33
CA PHE A 108 11.66 14.98 -4.04
C PHE A 108 12.42 16.32 -4.06
N GLU A 109 11.73 17.47 -3.94
CA GLU A 109 12.34 18.77 -3.63
C GLU A 109 12.03 19.20 -2.19
#